data_AF-A0A6A3DXS3-F1
#
_entry.id   AF-A0A6A3DXS3-F1
#
_cell.length_a   1.000
_cell.length_b   1.000
_cell.length_c   1.000
_cell.angle_alpha   90.00
_cell.angle_beta   90.00
_cell.angle_gamma   90.00
#
_symmetry.space_group_name_H-M   'P 1'
#
loop_
_entity.id
_entity.type
_entity.pdbx_description
1 polymer ?
#
loop_
_entity_poly.entity_id
_entity_poly.type
_entity_poly.pdbx_seq_one_letter_code
_entity_poly.pdbx_strand_id
1 'polypeptide(L)'
;MIYPMPLINDLLEDLDKVLWYCSLDMASGFWVVSMTDRARAISAFITPFGLFEWNRMPFGLKNAPQIYQRLIDNALYGFLRIPTVADQNTLTDLFEEGHPEEAGESSVLGRRSYIDDILVTAGSWDLLCDRVKALLEACDKWNISISVAKSFWGLKKVDYLGHRVSDEGLEAHPIDLSALADLPFPRTLRAMQSFLGSLNYYGRFIEDMAIYASVLYELREVDFAAIRDRAGRERIGPTVVATEDQQDGQATADPKWAEAEAAFSKLKKKIAATPILRHFDTEKRPVVIVYASEWVVSASLVQDHDGVYLPVMFTCRTLKQNKLNYGIVEKEVLSLMRMLDLGYSMLAGRPIQVLARHSTLA
;
A
#
# COMPACT_ATOMS: atom_id res chain seq x y z
N MET A 1 -3.77 -8.86 -25.35
CA MET A 1 -2.57 -8.19 -24.78
C MET A 1 -2.92 -7.73 -23.37
N ILE A 2 -2.05 -7.90 -22.37
CA ILE A 2 -2.30 -7.45 -20.99
C ILE A 2 -1.97 -5.96 -20.91
N TYR A 3 -2.88 -5.14 -20.39
CA TYR A 3 -2.62 -3.71 -20.20
C TYR A 3 -1.76 -3.50 -18.94
N PRO A 4 -0.65 -2.74 -19.01
CA PRO A 4 0.23 -2.54 -17.87
C PRO A 4 -0.44 -1.62 -16.83
N MET A 5 -0.75 -2.19 -15.66
CA MET A 5 -1.27 -1.41 -14.53
C MET A 5 -0.15 -0.61 -13.85
N PRO A 6 -0.40 0.65 -13.45
CA PRO A 6 0.56 1.40 -12.65
C PRO A 6 0.75 0.76 -11.26
N LEU A 7 1.94 0.88 -10.70
CA LEU A 7 2.20 0.49 -9.32
C LEU A 7 1.66 1.58 -8.39
N ILE A 8 0.95 1.20 -7.33
CA ILE A 8 0.39 2.14 -6.35
C ILE A 8 1.46 3.06 -5.76
N ASN A 9 2.68 2.55 -5.56
CA ASN A 9 3.78 3.33 -5.00
C ASN A 9 4.17 4.50 -5.91
N ASP A 10 4.29 4.25 -7.20
CA ASP A 10 4.64 5.26 -8.20
C ASP A 10 3.57 6.37 -8.27
N LEU A 11 2.30 6.03 -8.00
CA LEU A 11 1.20 7.00 -7.97
C LEU A 11 1.18 7.87 -6.71
N LEU A 12 1.95 7.49 -5.68
CA LEU A 12 2.10 8.23 -4.42
C LEU A 12 3.37 9.09 -4.42
N GLU A 13 4.14 9.09 -5.50
CA GLU A 13 5.31 9.96 -5.69
C GLU A 13 4.91 11.33 -6.27
N ASP A 14 5.81 12.32 -6.20
CA ASP A 14 5.62 13.69 -6.71
C ASP A 14 4.38 14.42 -6.14
N LEU A 15 4.12 14.23 -4.85
CA LEU A 15 3.05 14.90 -4.10
C LEU A 15 3.58 16.04 -3.21
N ASP A 16 4.89 16.32 -3.29
CA ASP A 16 5.65 17.32 -2.52
C ASP A 16 5.30 18.78 -2.88
N LYS A 17 4.93 19.01 -4.14
CA LYS A 17 4.61 20.35 -4.68
C LYS A 17 3.10 20.62 -4.75
N VAL A 18 2.31 19.81 -4.07
CA VAL A 18 0.86 19.88 -4.12
C VAL A 18 0.32 20.56 -2.87
N LEU A 19 -0.53 21.57 -3.08
CA LEU A 19 -1.25 22.24 -1.99
C LEU A 19 -2.72 21.83 -1.93
N TRP A 20 -3.31 21.50 -3.08
CA TRP A 20 -4.72 21.18 -3.21
C TRP A 20 -4.92 19.85 -3.92
N TYR A 21 -5.86 19.05 -3.40
CA TYR A 21 -6.20 17.73 -3.87
C TYR A 21 -7.70 17.61 -4.15
N CYS A 22 -8.05 16.88 -5.20
CA CYS A 22 -9.36 16.27 -5.37
C CYS A 22 -9.16 14.75 -5.53
N SER A 23 -9.78 13.96 -4.67
CA SER A 23 -9.80 12.49 -4.76
C SER A 23 -11.18 12.08 -5.26
N LEU A 24 -11.22 11.53 -6.46
CA LEU A 24 -12.46 11.34 -7.22
C LEU A 24 -12.71 9.86 -7.44
N ASP A 25 -13.97 9.47 -7.25
CA ASP A 25 -14.48 8.10 -7.42
C ASP A 25 -15.42 8.05 -8.63
N MET A 26 -15.26 7.08 -9.51
CA MET A 26 -16.12 6.93 -10.70
C MET A 26 -17.45 6.26 -10.33
N ALA A 27 -18.58 6.83 -10.77
CA ALA A 27 -19.92 6.38 -10.38
C ALA A 27 -20.40 5.11 -11.10
N SER A 28 -19.93 4.87 -12.32
CA SER A 28 -20.46 3.82 -13.21
C SER A 28 -19.47 2.67 -13.46
N GLY A 29 -18.25 2.77 -12.93
CA GLY A 29 -17.18 1.77 -13.06
C GLY A 29 -17.14 1.13 -14.45
N PHE A 30 -17.11 -0.21 -14.47
CA PHE A 30 -16.99 -1.00 -15.70
C PHE A 30 -18.16 -0.89 -16.68
N TRP A 31 -19.36 -0.45 -16.25
CA TRP A 31 -20.54 -0.43 -17.12
C TRP A 31 -20.49 0.59 -18.25
N VAL A 32 -19.52 1.51 -18.26
CA VAL A 32 -19.27 2.39 -19.41
C VAL A 32 -18.75 1.61 -20.63
N VAL A 33 -18.10 0.46 -20.40
CA VAL A 33 -17.48 -0.34 -21.47
C VAL A 33 -18.53 -1.23 -22.13
N SER A 34 -18.66 -1.09 -23.45
CA SER A 34 -19.52 -1.94 -24.27
C SER A 34 -18.89 -3.31 -24.50
N MET A 35 -19.71 -4.37 -24.45
CA MET A 35 -19.26 -5.72 -24.74
C MET A 35 -19.28 -5.97 -26.25
N THR A 36 -18.24 -6.61 -26.79
CA THR A 36 -18.26 -7.14 -28.18
C THR A 36 -19.28 -8.27 -28.30
N ASP A 37 -19.78 -8.55 -29.50
CA ASP A 37 -20.80 -9.60 -29.70
C ASP A 37 -20.35 -10.97 -29.17
N ARG A 38 -19.08 -11.31 -29.37
CA ARG A 38 -18.47 -12.51 -28.78
C ARG A 38 -18.50 -12.45 -27.25
N ALA A 39 -18.13 -11.32 -26.66
CA ALA A 39 -18.08 -11.15 -25.21
C ALA A 39 -19.48 -11.19 -24.57
N ARG A 40 -20.51 -10.66 -25.26
CA ARG A 40 -21.91 -10.76 -24.85
C ARG A 40 -22.35 -12.22 -24.75
N ALA A 41 -22.15 -12.99 -25.82
CA ALA A 41 -22.55 -14.40 -25.88
C ALA A 41 -21.93 -15.27 -24.78
N ILE A 42 -20.66 -15.02 -24.41
CA ILE A 42 -19.99 -15.75 -23.32
C ILE A 42 -20.37 -15.26 -21.92
N SER A 43 -20.93 -14.07 -21.80
CA SER A 43 -21.35 -13.48 -20.52
C SER A 43 -22.75 -13.93 -20.09
N ALA A 44 -23.39 -14.80 -20.86
CA ALA A 44 -24.76 -15.22 -20.64
C ALA A 44 -24.93 -15.94 -19.29
N PHE A 45 -26.02 -15.65 -18.59
CA PHE A 45 -26.36 -16.22 -17.30
C PHE A 45 -27.85 -16.57 -17.23
N ILE A 46 -28.17 -17.58 -16.42
CA ILE A 46 -29.53 -18.09 -16.26
C ILE A 46 -30.11 -17.56 -14.97
N THR A 47 -31.33 -17.06 -15.05
CA THR A 47 -32.20 -16.78 -13.91
C THR A 47 -33.45 -17.66 -14.00
N PRO A 48 -34.28 -17.75 -12.94
CA PRO A 48 -35.59 -18.40 -13.03
C PRO A 48 -36.51 -17.82 -14.12
N PHE A 49 -36.21 -16.62 -14.63
CA PHE A 49 -37.00 -15.91 -15.64
C PHE A 49 -36.44 -16.02 -17.06
N GLY A 50 -35.31 -16.71 -17.26
CA GLY A 50 -34.73 -16.94 -18.58
C GLY A 50 -33.21 -16.76 -18.64
N LEU A 51 -32.70 -16.84 -19.88
CA LEU A 51 -31.30 -16.61 -20.23
C LEU A 51 -31.10 -15.13 -20.60
N PHE A 52 -30.16 -14.48 -19.95
CA PHE A 52 -29.81 -13.08 -20.18
C PHE A 52 -28.32 -12.96 -20.49
N GLU A 53 -27.93 -11.90 -21.20
CA GLU A 53 -26.53 -11.57 -21.50
C GLU A 53 -26.24 -10.10 -21.18
N TRP A 54 -24.97 -9.79 -20.96
CA TRP A 54 -24.55 -8.44 -20.61
C TRP A 54 -24.18 -7.62 -21.84
N ASN A 55 -24.84 -6.48 -22.04
CA ASN A 55 -24.50 -5.51 -23.09
C ASN A 55 -23.31 -4.59 -22.72
N ARG A 56 -23.00 -4.52 -21.42
CA ARG A 56 -21.93 -3.70 -20.82
C ARG A 56 -21.09 -4.57 -19.91
N MET A 57 -19.83 -4.21 -19.72
CA MET A 57 -18.87 -5.05 -19.00
C MET A 57 -19.30 -5.30 -17.55
N PRO A 58 -19.65 -6.54 -17.16
CA PRO A 58 -20.08 -6.83 -15.79
C PRO A 58 -18.89 -6.92 -14.83
N PHE A 59 -19.18 -6.78 -13.54
CA PHE A 59 -18.23 -7.08 -12.48
C PHE A 59 -17.91 -8.59 -12.43
N GLY A 60 -16.70 -8.92 -11.98
CA GLY A 60 -16.24 -10.32 -11.84
C GLY A 60 -15.43 -10.86 -13.02
N LEU A 61 -15.37 -10.14 -14.15
CA LEU A 61 -14.47 -10.51 -15.24
C LEU A 61 -13.01 -10.19 -14.88
N LYS A 62 -12.13 -11.20 -15.01
CA LYS A 62 -10.70 -11.10 -14.65
C LYS A 62 -9.96 -9.92 -15.30
N ASN A 63 -10.33 -9.58 -16.54
CA ASN A 63 -9.65 -8.55 -17.33
C ASN A 63 -10.34 -7.17 -17.26
N ALA A 64 -11.50 -7.06 -16.62
CA ALA A 64 -12.27 -5.82 -16.58
C ALA A 64 -11.47 -4.61 -16.02
N PRO A 65 -10.72 -4.75 -14.91
CA PRO A 65 -9.91 -3.64 -14.39
C PRO A 65 -8.88 -3.10 -15.39
N GLN A 66 -8.26 -3.99 -16.18
CA GLN A 66 -7.24 -3.61 -17.16
C GLN A 66 -7.84 -2.90 -18.37
N ILE A 67 -9.00 -3.39 -18.84
CA ILE A 67 -9.73 -2.75 -19.95
C ILE A 67 -10.21 -1.37 -19.51
N TYR A 68 -10.71 -1.26 -18.28
CA TYR A 68 -11.16 0.00 -17.73
C TYR A 68 -10.02 0.99 -17.50
N GLN A 69 -8.89 0.56 -16.93
CA GLN A 69 -7.70 1.40 -16.80
C GLN A 69 -7.26 1.95 -18.17
N ARG A 70 -7.24 1.09 -19.20
CA ARG A 70 -6.89 1.52 -20.56
C ARG A 70 -7.85 2.59 -21.09
N LEU A 71 -9.15 2.47 -20.80
CA LEU A 71 -10.15 3.47 -21.13
C LEU A 71 -9.88 4.81 -20.43
N ILE A 72 -9.68 4.77 -19.11
CA ILE A 72 -9.41 5.98 -18.31
C ILE A 72 -8.12 6.65 -18.76
N ASP A 73 -7.06 5.87 -18.98
CA ASP A 73 -5.80 6.40 -19.48
C ASP A 73 -5.98 7.06 -20.86
N ASN A 74 -6.74 6.43 -21.75
CA ASN A 74 -7.01 7.05 -23.05
C ASN A 74 -7.84 8.34 -22.91
N ALA A 75 -8.83 8.36 -22.02
CA ALA A 75 -9.69 9.51 -21.80
C ALA A 75 -8.95 10.72 -21.21
N LEU A 76 -7.97 10.49 -20.34
CA LEU A 76 -7.28 11.55 -19.60
C LEU A 76 -5.93 11.94 -20.19
N TYR A 77 -5.26 11.05 -20.93
CA TYR A 77 -3.96 11.32 -21.56
C TYR A 77 -4.03 11.48 -23.08
N GLY A 78 -5.18 11.21 -23.72
CA GLY A 78 -5.42 11.53 -25.13
C GLY A 78 -4.58 10.69 -26.11
N PHE A 79 -4.54 9.36 -25.94
CA PHE A 79 -3.74 8.50 -26.83
C PHE A 79 -4.44 8.20 -28.17
N LEU A 80 -5.77 8.06 -28.17
CA LEU A 80 -6.58 7.66 -29.32
C LEU A 80 -7.85 8.51 -29.40
N ARG A 81 -8.19 8.94 -30.62
CA ARG A 81 -9.35 9.79 -30.91
C ARG A 81 -10.65 8.99 -30.91
N ILE A 82 -11.72 9.59 -30.38
CA ILE A 82 -13.10 9.06 -30.55
C ILE A 82 -13.55 9.30 -32.00
N PRO A 83 -14.00 8.27 -32.75
CA PRO A 83 -14.54 8.42 -34.09
C PRO A 83 -15.72 9.39 -34.14
N THR A 84 -15.77 10.22 -35.19
CA THR A 84 -16.86 11.17 -35.38
C THR A 84 -18.19 10.47 -35.66
N VAL A 85 -19.32 11.14 -35.41
CA VAL A 85 -20.68 10.59 -35.62
C VAL A 85 -20.90 10.06 -37.05
N ALA A 86 -20.18 10.59 -38.05
CA ALA A 86 -20.19 10.09 -39.42
C ALA A 86 -19.60 8.67 -39.59
N ASP A 87 -18.73 8.23 -38.68
CA ASP A 87 -18.02 6.94 -38.69
C ASP A 87 -18.65 5.91 -37.72
N GLN A 88 -19.64 6.31 -36.92
CA GLN A 88 -20.27 5.50 -35.86
C GLN A 88 -21.24 4.42 -36.35
N ASN A 89 -21.33 4.16 -37.66
CA ASN A 89 -22.22 3.13 -38.21
C ASN A 89 -21.83 1.70 -37.81
N THR A 90 -20.65 1.50 -37.23
CA THR A 90 -20.16 0.20 -36.74
C THR A 90 -19.55 0.34 -35.34
N LEU A 91 -19.92 -0.55 -34.41
CA LEU A 91 -19.27 -0.70 -33.10
C LEU A 91 -17.82 -1.12 -33.33
N THR A 92 -16.95 -0.13 -33.48
CA THR A 92 -15.53 -0.30 -33.78
C THR A 92 -14.74 -0.38 -32.48
N ASP A 93 -13.85 -1.35 -32.34
CA ASP A 93 -12.95 -1.41 -31.20
C ASP A 93 -11.89 -0.30 -31.34
N LEU A 94 -12.08 0.78 -30.59
CA LEU A 94 -11.19 1.94 -30.57
C LEU A 94 -9.74 1.57 -30.26
N PHE A 95 -9.52 0.47 -29.55
CA PHE A 95 -8.20 0.03 -29.11
C PHE A 95 -7.49 -0.92 -30.08
N GLU A 96 -8.19 -1.40 -31.10
CA GLU A 96 -7.64 -2.18 -32.21
C GLU A 96 -7.55 -1.36 -33.50
N GLU A 97 -8.56 -0.52 -33.77
CA GLU A 97 -8.73 0.18 -35.05
C GLU A 97 -8.73 1.72 -34.91
N GLY A 98 -8.55 2.25 -33.71
CA GLY A 98 -8.56 3.70 -33.46
C GLY A 98 -7.33 4.42 -34.02
N HIS A 99 -7.54 5.67 -34.45
CA HIS A 99 -6.47 6.56 -34.89
C HIS A 99 -5.91 7.38 -33.72
N PRO A 100 -4.60 7.67 -33.70
CA PRO A 100 -3.98 8.50 -32.67
C PRO A 100 -4.58 9.92 -32.69
N GLU A 101 -4.68 10.54 -31.51
CA GLU A 101 -5.05 11.95 -31.40
C GLU A 101 -3.89 12.82 -31.93
N GLU A 102 -4.18 13.89 -32.68
CA GLU A 102 -3.14 14.73 -33.28
C GLU A 102 -2.30 15.43 -32.20
N ALA A 103 -0.97 15.45 -32.38
CA ALA A 103 -0.04 15.97 -31.39
C ALA A 103 -0.28 17.47 -31.11
N GLY A 104 -0.81 17.81 -29.94
CA GLY A 104 -1.00 19.20 -29.54
C GLY A 104 -1.70 19.44 -28.21
N GLU A 105 -2.59 18.53 -27.77
CA GLU A 105 -3.29 18.68 -26.49
C GLU A 105 -2.45 18.12 -25.34
N SER A 106 -2.18 18.96 -24.33
CA SER A 106 -1.55 18.50 -23.09
C SER A 106 -2.51 17.56 -22.35
N SER A 107 -1.99 16.50 -21.74
CA SER A 107 -2.82 15.63 -20.92
C SER A 107 -3.63 16.41 -19.88
N VAL A 108 -4.88 15.97 -19.70
CA VAL A 108 -5.83 16.51 -18.72
C VAL A 108 -5.25 16.48 -17.31
N LEU A 109 -4.50 15.43 -16.99
CA LEU A 109 -3.85 15.26 -15.69
C LEU A 109 -2.34 15.05 -15.86
N GLY A 110 -1.54 15.68 -14.99
CA GLY A 110 -0.10 15.46 -14.99
C GLY A 110 0.34 14.10 -14.41
N ARG A 111 -0.58 13.26 -13.92
CA ARG A 111 -0.27 11.96 -13.30
C ARG A 111 -1.35 10.92 -13.55
N ARG A 112 -0.94 9.66 -13.69
CA ARG A 112 -1.79 8.47 -13.88
C ARG A 112 -2.78 8.26 -12.72
N SER A 113 -3.89 7.60 -13.02
CA SER A 113 -4.89 7.14 -12.05
C SER A 113 -4.78 5.63 -11.82
N TYR A 114 -5.48 5.12 -10.81
CA TYR A 114 -5.61 3.68 -10.57
C TYR A 114 -7.07 3.27 -10.67
N ILE A 115 -7.45 2.65 -11.79
CA ILE A 115 -8.80 2.18 -12.10
C ILE A 115 -9.81 3.34 -11.93
N ASP A 116 -10.62 3.32 -10.88
CA ASP A 116 -11.68 4.28 -10.58
C ASP A 116 -11.18 5.44 -9.69
N ASP A 117 -10.00 5.32 -9.07
CA ASP A 117 -9.43 6.29 -8.13
C ASP A 117 -8.58 7.33 -8.87
N ILE A 118 -9.16 8.50 -9.12
CA ILE A 118 -8.51 9.63 -9.79
C ILE A 118 -8.07 10.69 -8.77
N LEU A 119 -6.78 11.01 -8.75
CA LEU A 119 -6.23 12.10 -7.93
C LEU A 119 -5.86 13.31 -8.77
N VAL A 120 -6.64 14.38 -8.66
CA VAL A 120 -6.29 15.69 -9.23
C VAL A 120 -5.53 16.48 -8.18
N THR A 121 -4.44 17.13 -8.59
CA THR A 121 -3.68 17.99 -7.68
C THR A 121 -3.30 19.31 -8.31
N ALA A 122 -3.03 20.32 -7.50
CA ALA A 122 -2.40 21.54 -7.97
C ALA A 122 -1.63 22.26 -6.86
N GLY A 123 -0.66 23.08 -7.25
CA GLY A 123 0.05 23.99 -6.33
C GLY A 123 -0.73 25.28 -6.01
N SER A 124 -1.76 25.62 -6.80
CA SER A 124 -2.65 26.76 -6.58
C SER A 124 -4.11 26.37 -6.80
N TRP A 125 -5.02 27.16 -6.23
CA TRP A 125 -6.47 26.93 -6.36
C TRP A 125 -6.94 27.08 -7.81
N ASP A 126 -6.49 28.12 -8.51
CA ASP A 126 -6.89 28.38 -9.90
C ASP A 126 -6.48 27.23 -10.82
N LEU A 127 -5.26 26.73 -10.68
CA LEU A 127 -4.78 25.58 -11.45
C LEU A 127 -5.58 24.30 -11.13
N LEU A 128 -6.06 24.14 -9.90
CA LEU A 128 -6.95 23.03 -9.55
C LEU A 128 -8.27 23.14 -10.31
N CYS A 129 -8.88 24.32 -10.30
CA CYS A 129 -10.13 24.57 -11.02
C CYS A 129 -9.99 24.32 -12.52
N ASP A 130 -8.91 24.77 -13.14
CA ASP A 130 -8.63 24.54 -14.56
C ASP A 130 -8.50 23.05 -14.88
N ARG A 131 -7.76 22.29 -14.05
CA ARG A 131 -7.61 20.83 -14.19
C ARG A 131 -8.91 20.08 -13.99
N VAL A 132 -9.72 20.48 -13.00
CA VAL A 132 -11.03 19.89 -12.75
C VAL A 132 -11.97 20.17 -13.93
N LYS A 133 -11.94 21.37 -14.49
CA LYS A 133 -12.74 21.70 -15.67
C LYS A 133 -12.37 20.83 -16.88
N ALA A 134 -11.08 20.72 -17.18
CA ALA A 134 -10.59 19.85 -18.25
C ALA A 134 -10.97 18.38 -18.02
N LEU A 135 -10.93 17.91 -16.75
CA LEU A 135 -11.37 16.57 -16.39
C LEU A 135 -12.87 16.36 -16.67
N LEU A 136 -13.71 17.31 -16.29
CA LEU A 136 -15.16 17.21 -16.52
C LEU A 136 -15.49 17.22 -18.02
N GLU A 137 -14.78 18.02 -18.83
CA GLU A 137 -14.90 18.03 -20.29
C GLU A 137 -14.48 16.68 -20.90
N ALA A 138 -13.39 16.07 -20.41
CA ALA A 138 -12.99 14.74 -20.83
C ALA A 138 -14.01 13.66 -20.41
N CYS A 139 -14.53 13.74 -19.18
CA CYS A 139 -15.57 12.84 -18.70
C CYS A 139 -16.83 12.91 -19.58
N ASP A 140 -17.26 14.11 -19.97
CA ASP A 140 -18.40 14.30 -20.88
C ASP A 140 -18.12 13.70 -22.27
N LYS A 141 -16.96 14.00 -22.86
CA LYS A 141 -16.51 13.47 -24.17
C LYS A 141 -16.49 11.94 -24.19
N TRP A 142 -16.07 11.30 -23.10
CA TRP A 142 -15.93 9.84 -22.98
C TRP A 142 -17.12 9.16 -22.31
N ASN A 143 -18.18 9.90 -21.97
CA ASN A 143 -19.35 9.41 -21.25
C ASN A 143 -19.02 8.68 -19.93
N ILE A 144 -18.03 9.21 -19.20
CA ILE A 144 -17.61 8.73 -17.89
C ILE A 144 -18.24 9.64 -16.82
N SER A 145 -18.76 9.03 -15.75
CA SER A 145 -19.43 9.76 -14.67
C SER A 145 -18.64 9.68 -13.37
N ILE A 146 -18.54 10.81 -12.66
CA ILE A 146 -17.90 10.93 -11.36
C ILE A 146 -18.96 10.92 -10.26
N SER A 147 -18.72 10.15 -9.20
CA SER A 147 -19.57 10.11 -8.01
C SER A 147 -19.32 11.32 -7.13
N VAL A 148 -20.18 12.33 -7.21
CA VAL A 148 -20.07 13.54 -6.38
C VAL A 148 -20.09 13.20 -4.88
N ALA A 149 -20.93 12.25 -4.47
CA ALA A 149 -21.11 11.87 -3.07
C ALA A 149 -19.93 11.10 -2.46
N LYS A 150 -19.14 10.41 -3.29
CA LYS A 150 -17.96 9.65 -2.85
C LYS A 150 -16.64 10.38 -3.13
N SER A 151 -16.70 11.48 -3.87
CA SER A 151 -15.54 12.28 -4.23
C SER A 151 -15.31 13.42 -3.24
N PHE A 152 -14.04 13.75 -3.05
CA PHE A 152 -13.58 14.85 -2.22
C PHE A 152 -12.91 15.91 -3.08
N TRP A 153 -13.25 17.18 -2.87
CA TRP A 153 -12.90 18.27 -3.77
C TRP A 153 -12.20 19.40 -3.01
N GLY A 154 -11.05 19.86 -3.53
CA GLY A 154 -10.38 21.05 -3.04
C GLY A 154 -9.90 20.97 -1.59
N LEU A 155 -9.39 19.81 -1.17
CA LEU A 155 -8.87 19.61 0.18
C LEU A 155 -7.35 19.77 0.22
N LYS A 156 -6.80 20.16 1.37
CA LYS A 156 -5.34 20.13 1.62
C LYS A 156 -4.82 18.76 2.05
N LYS A 157 -5.73 17.90 2.52
CA LYS A 157 -5.46 16.55 2.99
C LYS A 157 -6.59 15.63 2.55
N VAL A 158 -6.26 14.53 1.89
CA VAL A 158 -7.26 13.64 1.30
C VAL A 158 -6.87 12.17 1.44
N ASP A 159 -7.87 11.29 1.47
CA ASP A 159 -7.66 9.85 1.41
C ASP A 159 -7.56 9.40 -0.08
N TYR A 160 -6.52 8.65 -0.42
CA TYR A 160 -6.21 8.17 -1.76
C TYR A 160 -5.43 6.84 -1.72
N LEU A 161 -5.90 5.83 -2.48
CA LEU A 161 -5.30 4.48 -2.54
C LEU A 161 -5.05 3.85 -1.16
N GLY A 162 -5.99 4.07 -0.25
CA GLY A 162 -5.89 3.60 1.12
C GLY A 162 -4.87 4.35 1.97
N HIS A 163 -4.29 5.45 1.53
CA HIS A 163 -3.39 6.31 2.31
C HIS A 163 -4.00 7.68 2.53
N ARG A 164 -3.50 8.41 3.53
CA ARG A 164 -3.84 9.82 3.72
C ARG A 164 -2.69 10.69 3.23
N VAL A 165 -2.97 11.58 2.29
CA VAL A 165 -1.99 12.40 1.56
C VAL A 165 -2.18 13.86 1.92
N SER A 166 -1.09 14.59 2.12
CA SER A 166 -1.07 16.05 2.30
C SER A 166 0.23 16.67 1.80
N ASP A 167 0.32 18.00 1.86
CA ASP A 167 1.55 18.76 1.66
C ASP A 167 2.64 18.41 2.68
N GLU A 168 2.26 17.92 3.86
CA GLU A 168 3.23 17.48 4.86
C GLU A 168 3.88 16.14 4.51
N GLY A 169 3.18 15.25 3.81
CA GLY A 169 3.64 13.89 3.55
C GLY A 169 2.52 12.86 3.41
N LEU A 170 2.92 11.60 3.55
CA LEU A 170 2.09 10.41 3.45
C LEU A 170 1.84 9.79 4.83
N GLU A 171 0.59 9.46 5.11
CA GLU A 171 0.10 8.83 6.33
C GLU A 171 -0.60 7.50 6.06
N ALA A 172 -0.52 6.59 7.03
CA ALA A 172 -1.39 5.42 7.07
C ALA A 172 -2.84 5.84 7.33
N HIS A 173 -3.79 5.10 6.77
CA HIS A 173 -5.19 5.42 6.93
C HIS A 173 -5.68 5.14 8.38
N PRO A 174 -6.33 6.09 9.07
CA PRO A 174 -6.59 5.96 10.51
C PRO A 174 -7.58 4.87 10.91
N ILE A 175 -8.56 4.57 10.04
CA ILE A 175 -9.59 3.56 10.34
C ILE A 175 -8.96 2.18 10.52
N ASP A 176 -7.91 1.90 9.75
CA ASP A 176 -7.27 0.60 9.78
C ASP A 176 -6.24 0.50 10.94
N LEU A 177 -5.70 1.64 11.40
CA LEU A 177 -4.79 1.72 12.54
C LEU A 177 -5.48 1.40 13.87
N SER A 178 -6.70 1.91 14.10
CA SER A 178 -7.44 1.67 15.35
C SER A 178 -7.78 0.20 15.53
N ALA A 179 -8.24 -0.47 14.47
CA ALA A 179 -8.54 -1.89 14.46
C ALA A 179 -7.32 -2.76 14.84
N LEU A 180 -6.11 -2.38 14.43
CA LEU A 180 -4.87 -3.09 14.77
C LEU A 180 -4.34 -2.73 16.15
N ALA A 181 -4.49 -1.48 16.58
CA ALA A 181 -4.06 -1.01 17.89
C ALA A 181 -4.84 -1.67 19.04
N ASP A 182 -6.07 -2.14 18.79
CA ASP A 182 -6.90 -2.80 19.80
C ASP A 182 -6.89 -4.33 19.73
N LEU A 183 -6.19 -4.91 18.75
CA LEU A 183 -6.19 -6.35 18.51
C LEU A 183 -5.57 -7.13 19.71
N PRO A 184 -6.24 -8.17 20.26
CA PRO A 184 -5.63 -9.02 21.28
C PRO A 184 -4.50 -9.88 20.70
N PHE A 185 -3.61 -10.39 21.57
CA PHE A 185 -2.54 -11.28 21.13
C PHE A 185 -3.11 -12.53 20.42
N PRO A 186 -2.68 -12.84 19.18
CA PRO A 186 -3.19 -14.00 18.44
C PRO A 186 -2.85 -15.33 19.13
N ARG A 187 -3.88 -16.08 19.57
CA ARG A 187 -3.70 -17.40 20.22
C ARG A 187 -3.76 -18.60 19.26
N THR A 188 -3.80 -18.36 17.95
CA THR A 188 -3.74 -19.42 16.92
C THR A 188 -2.78 -19.02 15.81
N LEU A 189 -2.16 -20.02 15.15
CA LEU A 189 -1.26 -19.76 14.02
C LEU A 189 -1.97 -19.00 12.89
N ARG A 190 -3.22 -19.35 12.58
CA ARG A 190 -4.03 -18.66 11.56
C ARG A 190 -4.25 -17.19 11.91
N ALA A 191 -4.58 -16.89 13.16
CA ALA A 191 -4.75 -15.50 13.61
C ALA A 191 -3.41 -14.73 13.58
N MET A 192 -2.30 -15.39 13.95
CA MET A 192 -0.96 -14.80 13.88
C MET A 192 -0.57 -14.46 12.44
N GLN A 193 -0.78 -15.39 11.51
CA GLN A 193 -0.55 -15.18 10.08
C GLN A 193 -1.44 -14.09 9.51
N SER A 194 -2.70 -14.00 9.94
CA SER A 194 -3.62 -12.93 9.54
C SER A 194 -3.12 -11.55 10.00
N PHE A 195 -2.63 -11.46 11.25
CA PHE A 195 -2.02 -10.23 11.77
C PHE A 195 -0.75 -9.86 11.00
N LEU A 196 0.18 -10.80 10.82
CA LEU A 196 1.40 -10.55 10.05
C LEU A 196 1.10 -10.17 8.59
N GLY A 197 0.05 -10.76 8.01
CA GLY A 197 -0.45 -10.41 6.68
C GLY A 197 -0.96 -8.97 6.59
N SER A 198 -1.69 -8.50 7.61
CA SER A 198 -2.19 -7.12 7.63
C SER A 198 -1.07 -6.09 7.80
N LEU A 199 0.05 -6.45 8.44
CA LEU A 199 1.22 -5.58 8.58
C LEU A 199 1.90 -5.24 7.24
N ASN A 200 1.73 -6.06 6.20
CA ASN A 200 2.37 -5.81 4.90
C ASN A 200 2.00 -4.44 4.31
N TYR A 201 0.76 -3.98 4.51
CA TYR A 201 0.33 -2.64 4.10
C TYR A 201 1.05 -1.54 4.89
N TYR A 202 1.24 -1.74 6.20
CA TYR A 202 1.87 -0.77 7.10
C TYR A 202 3.39 -0.79 7.11
N GLY A 203 4.01 -1.79 6.47
CA GLY A 203 5.46 -1.97 6.52
C GLY A 203 6.26 -0.75 6.06
N ARG A 204 5.67 0.12 5.22
CA ARG A 204 6.27 1.39 4.83
C ARG A 204 6.28 2.47 5.91
N PHE A 205 5.36 2.41 6.88
CA PHE A 205 5.19 3.40 7.96
C PHE A 205 5.82 2.94 9.28
N ILE A 206 6.12 1.64 9.41
CA ILE A 206 6.64 1.06 10.64
C ILE A 206 8.14 0.85 10.50
N GLU A 207 8.90 1.74 11.12
CA GLU A 207 10.34 1.53 11.33
C GLU A 207 10.58 0.21 12.06
N ASP A 208 11.54 -0.58 11.57
CA ASP A 208 12.00 -1.83 12.18
C ASP A 208 10.94 -2.95 12.25
N MET A 209 9.86 -2.85 11.44
CA MET A 209 8.77 -3.83 11.46
C MET A 209 9.26 -5.28 11.38
N ALA A 210 10.16 -5.58 10.42
CA ALA A 210 10.62 -6.95 10.20
C ALA A 210 11.35 -7.55 11.41
N ILE A 211 11.95 -6.72 12.28
CA ILE A 211 12.67 -7.18 13.48
C ILE A 211 11.69 -7.77 14.48
N TYR A 212 10.58 -7.08 14.74
CA TYR A 212 9.56 -7.57 15.65
C TYR A 212 8.70 -8.66 15.00
N ALA A 213 8.44 -8.53 13.69
CA ALA A 213 7.69 -9.53 12.96
C ALA A 213 8.43 -10.87 12.86
N SER A 214 9.77 -10.88 12.79
CA SER A 214 10.55 -12.13 12.75
C SER A 214 10.35 -12.99 14.00
N VAL A 215 10.30 -12.37 15.18
CA VAL A 215 9.99 -13.06 16.45
C VAL A 215 8.63 -13.77 16.37
N LEU A 216 7.65 -13.12 15.75
CA LEU A 216 6.31 -13.69 15.57
C LEU A 216 6.27 -14.79 14.50
N TYR A 217 7.09 -14.70 13.45
CA TYR A 217 7.22 -15.74 12.43
C TYR A 217 7.85 -17.04 12.96
N GLU A 218 8.60 -16.99 14.07
CA GLU A 218 9.20 -18.17 14.70
C GLU A 218 8.18 -19.05 15.44
N LEU A 219 6.97 -18.55 15.68
CA LEU A 219 5.89 -19.31 16.30
C LEU A 219 5.29 -20.30 15.28
N ARG A 220 5.43 -21.59 15.58
CA ARG A 220 4.93 -22.71 14.77
C ARG A 220 3.69 -23.32 15.41
N GLU A 221 2.96 -24.14 14.64
CA GLU A 221 1.76 -24.82 15.11
C GLU A 221 1.99 -25.62 16.41
N VAL A 222 3.17 -26.24 16.56
CA VAL A 222 3.58 -26.96 17.77
C VAL A 222 3.65 -26.05 19.01
N ASP A 223 4.04 -24.79 18.85
CA ASP A 223 4.15 -23.82 19.95
C ASP A 223 2.75 -23.42 20.45
N PHE A 224 1.80 -23.25 19.53
CA PHE A 224 0.39 -22.99 19.86
C PHE A 224 -0.30 -24.21 20.51
N ALA A 225 0.01 -25.42 20.03
CA ALA A 225 -0.51 -26.65 20.62
C ALA A 225 -0.03 -26.85 22.06
N ALA A 226 1.26 -26.60 22.33
CA ALA A 226 1.86 -26.74 23.65
C ALA A 226 1.20 -25.83 24.70
N ILE A 227 0.81 -24.60 24.35
CA ILE A 227 0.07 -23.71 25.25
C ILE A 227 -1.35 -24.21 25.51
N ARG A 228 -2.05 -24.68 24.47
CA ARG A 228 -3.41 -25.20 24.63
C ARG A 228 -3.44 -26.39 25.57
N ASP A 229 -2.44 -27.27 25.48
CA ASP A 229 -2.33 -28.45 26.32
C ASP A 229 -1.99 -28.09 27.78
N ARG A 230 -1.15 -27.06 28.03
CA ARG A 230 -0.91 -26.53 29.39
C ARG A 230 -2.17 -25.91 29.98
N ALA A 231 -2.86 -25.05 29.24
CA ALA A 231 -4.12 -24.44 29.67
C ALA A 231 -5.25 -25.47 29.90
N GLY A 232 -5.23 -26.58 29.15
CA GLY A 232 -6.12 -27.72 29.35
C GLY A 232 -5.81 -28.52 30.62
N ARG A 233 -4.52 -28.72 30.94
CA ARG A 233 -4.07 -29.40 32.17
C ARG A 233 -4.33 -28.58 33.43
N GLU A 234 -4.21 -27.25 33.37
CA GLU A 234 -4.52 -26.37 34.50
C GLU A 234 -6.03 -26.30 34.82
N ARG A 235 -6.91 -26.51 33.82
CA ARG A 235 -8.37 -26.57 34.02
C ARG A 235 -8.86 -27.90 34.60
N ILE A 236 -8.06 -28.96 34.49
CA ILE A 236 -8.33 -30.26 35.08
C ILE A 236 -7.46 -30.39 36.34
N GLY A 237 -7.76 -29.58 37.36
CA GLY A 237 -7.14 -29.75 38.68
C GLY A 237 -7.57 -31.10 39.29
N PRO A 238 -6.68 -31.82 40.01
CA PRO A 238 -6.99 -33.13 40.56
C PRO A 238 -7.93 -33.02 41.77
N THR A 239 -9.08 -33.71 41.71
CA THR A 239 -9.86 -34.06 42.90
C THR A 239 -9.16 -35.19 43.64
N VAL A 240 -8.09 -34.92 44.41
CA VAL A 240 -7.59 -35.87 45.42
C VAL A 240 -7.05 -35.14 46.64
N VAL A 241 -7.45 -35.65 47.81
CA VAL A 241 -7.24 -35.14 49.17
C VAL A 241 -5.76 -35.18 49.62
N ALA A 242 -5.32 -34.07 50.22
CA ALA A 242 -4.25 -33.84 51.20
C ALA A 242 -2.88 -34.56 51.09
N THR A 243 -1.80 -33.77 51.03
CA THR A 243 -0.84 -33.59 52.14
C THR A 243 0.11 -32.42 51.84
N GLU A 244 0.46 -31.67 52.88
CA GLU A 244 1.36 -30.53 52.86
C GLU A 244 2.78 -30.98 52.47
N ASP A 245 3.36 -30.39 51.43
CA ASP A 245 4.78 -30.04 51.40
C ASP A 245 5.08 -29.04 50.26
N GLN A 246 6.05 -28.18 50.57
CA GLN A 246 6.41 -26.93 49.92
C GLN A 246 6.81 -27.06 48.44
N GLN A 247 6.38 -26.12 47.60
CA GLN A 247 7.26 -25.09 47.02
C GLN A 247 6.50 -24.24 45.98
N ASP A 248 6.59 -22.93 46.15
CA ASP A 248 6.16 -21.89 45.21
C ASP A 248 6.69 -22.18 43.79
N GLY A 249 5.84 -22.80 42.97
CA GLY A 249 6.02 -22.88 41.53
C GLY A 249 5.38 -21.66 40.88
N GLN A 250 6.03 -20.50 40.94
CA GLN A 250 5.69 -19.40 40.04
C GLN A 250 5.82 -19.93 38.60
N ALA A 251 4.68 -20.06 37.92
CA ALA A 251 4.61 -20.46 36.52
C ALA A 251 5.43 -19.47 35.69
N THR A 252 6.69 -19.81 35.42
CA THR A 252 7.56 -19.02 34.56
C THR A 252 6.99 -19.11 33.15
N ALA A 253 6.44 -17.99 32.67
CA ALA A 253 5.97 -17.87 31.31
C ALA A 253 7.06 -18.35 30.36
N ASP A 254 6.69 -19.18 29.39
CA ASP A 254 7.63 -19.72 28.39
C ASP A 254 8.40 -18.53 27.76
N PRO A 255 9.74 -18.49 27.85
CA PRO A 255 10.51 -17.30 27.47
C PRO A 255 10.25 -16.89 26.02
N LYS A 256 9.99 -17.86 25.13
CA LYS A 256 9.63 -17.63 23.73
C LYS A 256 8.30 -16.87 23.59
N TRP A 257 7.33 -17.16 24.46
CA TRP A 257 6.03 -16.50 24.46
C TRP A 257 6.08 -15.12 25.10
N ALA A 258 6.86 -14.94 26.17
CA ALA A 258 7.11 -13.62 26.74
C ALA A 258 7.78 -12.69 25.71
N GLU A 259 8.75 -13.20 24.95
CA GLU A 259 9.40 -12.45 23.87
C GLU A 259 8.42 -12.10 22.74
N ALA A 260 7.58 -13.05 22.31
CA ALA A 260 6.56 -12.82 21.29
C ALA A 260 5.50 -11.80 21.74
N GLU A 261 5.01 -11.89 22.98
CA GLU A 261 4.05 -10.92 23.54
C GLU A 261 4.68 -9.52 23.64
N ALA A 262 5.96 -9.42 23.99
CA ALA A 262 6.70 -8.16 24.00
C ALA A 262 6.88 -7.59 22.58
N ALA A 263 7.25 -8.42 21.59
CA ALA A 263 7.39 -8.01 20.20
C ALA A 263 6.04 -7.54 19.62
N PHE A 264 4.95 -8.27 19.88
CA PHE A 264 3.60 -7.90 19.49
C PHE A 264 3.16 -6.57 20.10
N SER A 265 3.38 -6.37 21.41
CA SER A 265 3.08 -5.11 22.10
C SER A 265 3.88 -3.94 21.51
N LYS A 266 5.16 -4.16 21.18
CA LYS A 266 6.01 -3.12 20.57
C LYS A 266 5.57 -2.77 19.14
N LEU A 267 5.16 -3.76 18.34
CA LEU A 267 4.55 -3.52 17.02
C LEU A 267 3.27 -2.70 17.14
N LYS A 268 2.36 -3.06 18.05
CA LYS A 268 1.12 -2.30 18.27
C LYS A 268 1.39 -0.84 18.63
N LYS A 269 2.36 -0.60 19.51
CA LYS A 269 2.79 0.78 19.86
C LYS A 269 3.33 1.53 18.66
N LYS A 270 4.17 0.89 17.83
CA LYS A 270 4.70 1.49 16.61
C LYS A 270 3.63 1.74 15.53
N ILE A 271 2.62 0.86 15.43
CA ILE A 271 1.45 1.05 14.55
C ILE A 271 0.64 2.27 15.02
N ALA A 272 0.32 2.35 16.31
CA ALA A 272 -0.43 3.47 16.85
C ALA A 272 0.34 4.82 16.75
N ALA A 273 1.67 4.77 16.75
CA ALA A 273 2.54 5.93 16.65
C ALA A 273 3.16 6.10 15.24
N THR A 274 2.56 5.51 14.20
CA THR A 274 3.12 5.62 12.83
C THR A 274 3.29 7.09 12.46
N PRO A 275 4.50 7.51 12.08
CA PRO A 275 4.77 8.89 11.73
C PRO A 275 4.20 9.23 10.36
N ILE A 276 4.07 10.53 10.10
CA ILE A 276 3.92 11.06 8.74
C ILE A 276 5.25 10.83 8.03
N LEU A 277 5.24 10.14 6.90
CA LEU A 277 6.41 10.07 6.01
C LEU A 277 6.48 11.37 5.22
N ARG A 278 7.45 12.22 5.54
CA ARG A 278 7.67 13.50 4.88
C ARG A 278 8.04 13.31 3.43
N HIS A 279 7.60 14.25 2.60
CA HIS A 279 8.14 14.37 1.24
C HIS A 279 9.64 14.65 1.29
N PHE A 280 10.36 14.12 0.30
CA PHE A 280 11.80 14.31 0.21
C PHE A 280 12.13 15.75 -0.23
N ASP A 281 12.85 16.48 0.61
CA ASP A 281 13.31 17.84 0.30
C ASP A 281 14.67 17.79 -0.41
N THR A 282 14.75 18.37 -1.60
CA THR A 282 15.99 18.34 -2.40
C THR A 282 17.11 19.21 -1.84
N GLU A 283 16.79 20.20 -1.01
CA GLU A 283 17.77 21.13 -0.45
C GLU A 283 18.38 20.62 0.86
N LYS A 284 17.79 19.57 1.45
CA LYS A 284 18.21 19.01 2.73
C LYS A 284 19.06 17.77 2.55
N ARG A 285 20.07 17.63 3.42
CA ARG A 285 20.95 16.47 3.40
C ARG A 285 20.19 15.20 3.80
N PRO A 286 20.20 14.14 2.97
CA PRO A 286 19.63 12.86 3.36
C PRO A 286 20.51 12.18 4.42
N VAL A 287 19.85 11.65 5.45
CA VAL A 287 20.47 10.82 6.48
C VAL A 287 19.88 9.41 6.41
N VAL A 288 20.72 8.40 6.23
CA VAL A 288 20.33 7.00 6.26
C VAL A 288 20.78 6.39 7.57
N ILE A 289 19.82 5.97 8.39
CA ILE A 289 20.06 5.23 9.61
C ILE A 289 19.96 3.75 9.27
N VAL A 290 21.02 2.98 9.53
CA VAL A 290 21.03 1.54 9.29
C VAL A 290 21.02 0.75 10.58
N TYR A 291 20.29 -0.35 10.55
CA TYR A 291 20.24 -1.33 11.60
C TYR A 291 20.31 -2.74 11.01
N ALA A 292 21.04 -3.63 11.69
CA ALA A 292 21.08 -5.04 11.37
C ALA A 292 20.96 -5.88 12.65
N SER A 293 20.35 -7.06 12.51
CA SER A 293 20.36 -8.15 13.48
C SER A 293 20.87 -9.43 12.81
N GLU A 294 20.86 -10.55 13.52
CA GLU A 294 21.28 -11.84 12.96
C GLU A 294 20.43 -12.26 11.74
N TRP A 295 19.15 -11.90 11.73
CA TRP A 295 18.16 -12.38 10.76
C TRP A 295 17.53 -11.27 9.91
N VAL A 296 17.65 -10.00 10.29
CA VAL A 296 16.92 -8.88 9.67
C VAL A 296 17.84 -7.70 9.43
N VAL A 297 17.62 -7.00 8.33
CA VAL A 297 18.20 -5.69 8.04
C VAL A 297 17.10 -4.65 7.92
N SER A 298 17.35 -3.45 8.43
CA SER A 298 16.41 -2.32 8.45
C SER A 298 17.16 -1.02 8.16
N ALA A 299 16.56 -0.14 7.39
CA ALA A 299 17.09 1.18 7.12
C ALA A 299 15.98 2.23 7.07
N SER A 300 16.31 3.41 7.59
CA SER A 300 15.42 4.56 7.65
C SER A 300 16.09 5.72 6.92
N LEU A 301 15.41 6.26 5.91
CA LEU A 301 15.79 7.53 5.27
C LEU A 301 15.07 8.65 6.00
N VAL A 302 15.84 9.56 6.57
CA VAL A 302 15.34 10.70 7.35
C VAL A 302 16.00 12.00 6.89
N GLN A 303 15.35 13.13 7.14
CA GLN A 303 15.89 14.46 6.88
C GLN A 303 15.68 15.37 8.09
N ASP A 304 16.66 16.22 8.35
CA ASP A 304 16.62 17.18 9.45
C ASP A 304 15.60 18.31 9.16
N HIS A 305 14.66 18.46 10.07
CA HIS A 305 13.69 19.54 10.11
C HIS A 305 13.79 20.21 11.47
N ASP A 306 14.46 21.35 11.53
CA ASP A 306 14.62 22.18 12.73
C ASP A 306 15.20 21.42 13.93
N GLY A 307 16.19 20.56 13.69
CA GLY A 307 16.87 19.74 14.70
C GLY A 307 16.19 18.40 14.99
N VAL A 308 15.09 18.09 14.29
CA VAL A 308 14.36 16.82 14.41
C VAL A 308 14.47 16.04 13.11
N TYR A 309 14.97 14.80 13.20
CA TYR A 309 14.97 13.88 12.06
C TYR A 309 13.56 13.37 11.78
N LEU A 310 12.97 13.80 10.67
CA LEU A 310 11.68 13.32 10.21
C LEU A 310 11.85 12.24 9.13
N PRO A 311 11.06 11.16 9.17
CA PRO A 311 11.21 10.06 8.26
C PRO A 311 10.63 10.36 6.89
N VAL A 312 11.33 9.93 5.85
CA VAL A 312 10.88 9.96 4.44
C VAL A 312 10.50 8.56 3.99
N MET A 313 11.32 7.55 4.33
CA MET A 313 11.12 6.18 3.89
C MET A 313 11.68 5.19 4.90
N PHE A 314 10.95 4.10 5.15
CA PHE A 314 11.46 2.94 5.87
C PHE A 314 11.59 1.73 4.93
N THR A 315 12.61 0.92 5.16
CA THR A 315 12.74 -0.39 4.53
C THR A 315 13.25 -1.39 5.53
N CYS A 316 12.69 -2.59 5.51
CA CYS A 316 13.20 -3.69 6.31
C CYS A 316 13.03 -5.01 5.55
N ARG A 317 13.87 -5.99 5.87
CA ARG A 317 13.87 -7.28 5.19
C ARG A 317 14.54 -8.37 6.02
N THR A 318 13.93 -9.54 6.05
CA THR A 318 14.55 -10.77 6.54
C THR A 318 15.63 -11.28 5.58
N LEU A 319 16.79 -11.63 6.12
CA LEU A 319 17.93 -12.13 5.39
C LEU A 319 17.66 -13.51 4.80
N LYS A 320 18.20 -13.74 3.61
CA LYS A 320 18.23 -15.08 2.99
C LYS A 320 19.31 -15.93 3.64
N GLN A 321 19.19 -17.26 3.54
CA GLN A 321 20.10 -18.23 4.17
C GLN A 321 21.60 -17.92 3.91
N ASN A 322 21.93 -17.52 2.69
CA ASN A 322 23.31 -17.19 2.30
C ASN A 322 23.87 -15.90 2.93
N LYS A 323 23.01 -15.04 3.45
CA LYS A 323 23.37 -13.76 4.08
C LYS A 323 23.30 -13.80 5.61
N LEU A 324 22.83 -14.91 6.18
CA LEU A 324 22.78 -15.10 7.64
C LEU A 324 24.20 -15.20 8.24
N ASN A 325 25.14 -15.78 7.48
CA ASN A 325 26.52 -15.96 7.92
C ASN A 325 27.38 -14.70 7.81
N TYR A 326 26.83 -13.61 7.25
CA TYR A 326 27.55 -12.34 7.15
C TYR A 326 27.81 -11.74 8.53
N GLY A 327 28.92 -11.04 8.67
CA GLY A 327 29.21 -10.24 9.85
C GLY A 327 28.17 -9.13 10.03
N ILE A 328 28.01 -8.63 11.25
CA ILE A 328 27.02 -7.57 11.55
C ILE A 328 27.24 -6.31 10.69
N VAL A 329 28.50 -5.97 10.43
CA VAL A 329 28.91 -4.83 9.59
C VAL A 329 28.49 -5.04 8.13
N GLU A 330 28.72 -6.23 7.58
CA GLU A 330 28.31 -6.59 6.22
C GLU A 330 26.78 -6.54 6.07
N LYS A 331 26.04 -6.89 7.13
CA LYS A 331 24.58 -6.77 7.18
C LYS A 331 24.12 -5.31 7.23
N GLU A 332 24.83 -4.43 7.94
CA GLU A 332 24.57 -2.98 7.90
C GLU A 332 24.81 -2.40 6.50
N VAL A 333 25.90 -2.80 5.83
CA VAL A 333 26.17 -2.45 4.41
C VAL A 333 25.02 -2.91 3.52
N LEU A 334 24.55 -4.15 3.70
CA LEU A 334 23.43 -4.67 2.92
C LEU A 334 22.14 -3.85 3.15
N SER A 335 21.93 -3.38 4.38
CA SER A 335 20.81 -2.49 4.70
C SER A 335 20.92 -1.15 3.96
N LEU A 336 22.11 -0.56 3.97
CA LEU A 336 22.41 0.67 3.23
C LEU A 336 22.17 0.48 1.72
N MET A 337 22.73 -0.57 1.12
CA MET A 337 22.54 -0.87 -0.31
C MET A 337 21.06 -0.97 -0.67
N ARG A 338 20.26 -1.62 0.17
CA ARG A 338 18.81 -1.71 -0.05
C ARG A 338 18.13 -0.35 -0.02
N MET A 339 18.52 0.54 0.89
CA MET A 339 18.00 1.91 0.91
C MET A 339 18.41 2.69 -0.34
N LEU A 340 19.65 2.54 -0.79
CA LEU A 340 20.14 3.19 -2.01
C LEU A 340 19.41 2.69 -3.27
N ASP A 341 19.10 1.40 -3.35
CA ASP A 341 18.36 0.82 -4.47
C ASP A 341 16.90 1.34 -4.50
N LEU A 342 16.22 1.34 -3.35
CA LEU A 342 14.82 1.77 -3.26
C LEU A 342 14.67 3.29 -3.38
N GLY A 343 15.58 4.04 -2.77
CA GLY A 343 15.61 5.50 -2.79
C GLY A 343 16.45 6.07 -3.93
N TYR A 344 16.74 5.30 -4.99
CA TYR A 344 17.67 5.70 -6.05
C TYR A 344 17.31 7.06 -6.65
N SER A 345 16.03 7.28 -6.97
CA SER A 345 15.52 8.55 -7.52
C SER A 345 15.78 9.75 -6.59
N MET A 346 15.70 9.54 -5.28
CA MET A 346 15.91 10.57 -4.27
C MET A 346 17.39 10.79 -3.96
N LEU A 347 18.19 9.73 -3.94
CA LEU A 347 19.55 9.72 -3.37
C LEU A 347 20.67 9.81 -4.42
N ALA A 348 20.40 9.46 -5.67
CA ALA A 348 21.42 9.43 -6.71
C ALA A 348 22.09 10.82 -6.91
N GLY A 349 23.42 10.83 -6.94
CA GLY A 349 24.22 12.05 -7.16
C GLY A 349 24.32 13.00 -5.96
N ARG A 350 23.77 12.64 -4.79
CA ARG A 350 23.74 13.50 -3.60
C ARG A 350 24.73 13.02 -2.52
N PRO A 351 25.27 13.93 -1.69
CA PRO A 351 26.03 13.55 -0.50
C PRO A 351 25.09 13.00 0.58
N ILE A 352 25.33 11.75 1.00
CA ILE A 352 24.51 11.05 2.00
C ILE A 352 25.26 11.01 3.32
N GLN A 353 24.56 11.22 4.44
CA GLN A 353 25.09 10.91 5.77
C GLN A 353 24.59 9.52 6.19
N VAL A 354 25.48 8.63 6.59
CA VAL A 354 25.09 7.31 7.09
C VAL A 354 25.34 7.26 8.58
N LEU A 355 24.31 6.89 9.34
CA LEU A 355 24.39 6.62 10.77
C LEU A 355 24.28 5.11 10.96
N ALA A 356 25.36 4.51 11.42
CA ALA A 356 25.45 3.07 11.70
C ALA A 356 25.89 2.85 13.15
N ARG A 357 25.46 1.73 13.74
CA ARG A 357 25.87 1.38 15.10
C ARG A 357 27.33 0.91 15.13
N HIS A 358 27.79 0.23 14.09
CA HIS A 358 29.16 -0.27 14.01
C HIS A 358 29.98 0.64 13.10
N SER A 359 30.86 1.44 13.73
CA SER A 359 31.62 2.54 13.10
C SER A 359 32.64 2.12 12.02
N THR A 360 32.77 0.83 11.71
CA THR A 360 33.74 0.31 10.72
C THR A 360 33.31 0.53 9.26
N LEU A 361 32.22 1.26 9.02
CA LEU A 361 31.76 1.70 7.70
C LEU A 361 32.52 2.95 7.18
N ALA A 362 33.37 3.56 8.00
CA ALA A 362 34.14 4.77 7.68
C ALA A 362 35.46 4.48 6.98
#